data_AF-A0A5D3KHC1-F1
#
_entry.id   AF-A0A5D3KHC1-F1
#
_cell.length_a   1.000
_cell.length_b   1.000
_cell.length_c   1.000
_cell.angle_alpha   90.00
_cell.angle_beta   90.00
_cell.angle_gamma   90.00
#
_symmetry.space_group_name_H-M   'P 1'
#
loop_
_entity.id
_entity.type
_entity.pdbx_description
1 polymer ?
#
loop_
_entity_poly.entity_id
_entity_poly.type
_entity_poly.pdbx_seq_one_letter_code
_entity_poly.pdbx_strand_id
1 'polypeptide(L)' 'MGQVRRRIKHKETFEERLAQEAARYRYAAEEQPLGSMARELLLRRARQAETASHVNDWLKSSGAQSPK' A
#
# COMPACT_ATOMS: atom_id res chain seq x y z
N MET A 1 23.21 11.05 -23.59
CA MET A 1 21.74 11.22 -23.53
C MET A 1 21.34 11.44 -22.08
N GLY A 2 20.78 12.59 -21.72
CA GLY A 2 20.34 12.86 -20.35
C GLY A 2 19.06 12.09 -20.01
N GLN A 3 19.01 11.45 -18.84
CA GLN A 3 17.83 10.67 -18.41
C GLN A 3 16.66 11.61 -18.11
N VAL A 4 15.58 11.52 -18.88
CA VAL A 4 14.41 12.41 -18.74
C VAL A 4 13.67 12.08 -17.44
N ARG A 5 13.80 12.94 -16.42
CA ARG A 5 13.11 12.80 -15.14
C ARG A 5 11.62 13.12 -15.29
N ARG A 6 10.76 12.10 -15.34
CA ARG A 6 9.29 12.25 -15.38
C ARG A 6 8.77 12.74 -14.02
N ARG A 7 8.60 14.07 -13.85
CA ARG A 7 7.95 14.65 -12.67
C ARG A 7 6.45 14.34 -12.68
N ILE A 8 6.00 13.49 -11.77
CA ILE A 8 4.57 13.24 -11.52
C ILE A 8 4.09 14.22 -10.44
N LYS A 9 2.98 14.93 -10.69
CA LYS A 9 2.29 15.71 -9.66
C LYS A 9 1.21 14.84 -9.04
N HIS A 10 1.37 14.49 -7.77
CA HIS A 10 0.31 13.85 -6.99
C HIS A 10 -0.58 14.93 -6.37
N LYS A 11 -1.90 14.76 -6.47
CA LYS A 11 -2.88 15.66 -5.83
C LYS A 11 -3.11 15.27 -4.36
N GLU A 12 -3.10 13.97 -4.11
CA GLU A 12 -3.25 13.32 -2.82
C GLU A 12 -1.88 13.08 -2.18
N THR A 13 -1.88 12.90 -0.86
CA THR A 13 -0.72 12.50 -0.07
C THR A 13 -0.18 11.13 -0.50
N PHE A 14 0.96 10.73 0.06
CA PHE A 14 1.50 9.39 -0.19
C PHE A 14 0.66 8.30 0.48
N GLU A 15 0.12 8.61 1.66
CA GLU A 15 -0.65 7.71 2.53
C GLU A 15 -2.02 7.39 1.92
N GLU A 16 -2.77 8.41 1.50
CA GLU A 16 -4.06 8.26 0.81
C GLU A 16 -3.92 7.40 -0.45
N ARG A 17 -2.86 7.59 -1.23
CA ARG A 17 -2.61 6.80 -2.45
C ARG A 17 -2.28 5.34 -2.13
N LEU A 18 -1.56 5.07 -1.04
CA LEU A 18 -1.30 3.71 -0.58
C LEU A 18 -2.57 3.03 -0.06
N ALA A 19 -3.43 3.75 0.66
CA ALA A 19 -4.73 3.26 1.11
C ALA A 19 -5.68 2.94 -0.07
N GLN A 20 -5.71 3.81 -1.09
CA GLN A 20 -6.44 3.52 -2.34
C GLN A 20 -5.89 2.30 -3.08
N GLU A 21 -4.56 2.18 -3.18
CA GLU A 21 -3.93 1.03 -3.84
C GLU A 21 -4.21 -0.28 -3.09
N ALA A 22 -4.25 -0.25 -1.74
CA ALA A 22 -4.69 -1.38 -0.94
C ALA A 22 -6.13 -1.79 -1.24
N ALA A 23 -7.06 -0.83 -1.31
CA ALA A 23 -8.46 -1.10 -1.68
C ALA A 23 -8.57 -1.74 -3.07
N ARG A 24 -7.77 -1.28 -4.05
CA ARG A 24 -7.69 -1.92 -5.38
C ARG A 24 -7.17 -3.35 -5.32
N TYR A 25 -6.14 -3.63 -4.51
CA TYR A 25 -5.64 -5.00 -4.34
C TYR A 25 -6.65 -5.91 -3.63
N ARG A 26 -7.44 -5.39 -2.67
CA ARG A 26 -8.56 -6.12 -2.05
C ARG A 26 -9.63 -6.46 -3.10
N TYR A 27 -10.10 -5.48 -3.87
CA TYR A 27 -11.10 -5.69 -4.93
C TYR A 27 -10.62 -6.70 -5.99
N ALA A 28 -9.40 -6.54 -6.51
CA ALA A 28 -8.82 -7.50 -7.45
C ALA A 28 -8.69 -8.92 -6.85
N ALA A 29 -8.49 -9.04 -5.53
CA ALA A 29 -8.46 -10.34 -4.84
C ALA A 29 -9.86 -10.96 -4.64
N GLU A 30 -10.93 -10.17 -4.67
CA GLU A 30 -12.32 -10.65 -4.65
C GLU A 30 -12.74 -11.20 -6.02
N GLU A 31 -12.21 -10.64 -7.11
CA GLU A 31 -12.39 -11.15 -8.48
C GLU A 31 -11.63 -12.46 -8.75
N GLN A 32 -10.65 -12.83 -7.91
CA GLN A 32 -9.89 -14.08 -8.06
C GLN A 32 -10.55 -15.28 -7.36
N PRO A 33 -10.40 -16.51 -7.89
CA PRO A 33 -10.90 -17.71 -7.23
C PRO A 33 -10.38 -17.87 -5.80
N LEU A 34 -11.26 -18.33 -4.90
CA LEU A 34 -10.91 -18.68 -3.53
C LEU A 34 -9.79 -19.72 -3.50
N GLY A 35 -8.79 -19.53 -2.63
CA GLY A 35 -7.61 -20.41 -2.54
C GLY A 35 -6.61 -20.30 -3.71
N SER A 36 -6.81 -19.40 -4.67
CA SER A 36 -5.82 -19.20 -5.73
C SER A 36 -4.58 -18.43 -5.23
N MET A 37 -3.40 -18.84 -5.71
CA MET A 37 -2.13 -18.15 -5.41
C MET A 37 -2.17 -16.66 -5.82
N ALA A 38 -2.86 -16.33 -6.91
CA ALA A 38 -3.05 -14.95 -7.35
C ALA A 38 -3.80 -14.11 -6.30
N ARG A 39 -4.88 -14.66 -5.74
CA ARG A 39 -5.65 -14.03 -4.64
C ARG A 39 -4.79 -13.79 -3.41
N GLU A 40 -3.99 -14.77 -3.00
CA GLU A 40 -3.10 -14.63 -1.83
C GLU A 40 -2.02 -13.56 -2.04
N LEU A 41 -1.42 -13.50 -3.23
CA LEU A 41 -0.44 -12.47 -3.58
C LEU A 41 -1.05 -11.06 -3.55
N LEU A 42 -2.27 -10.90 -4.07
CA LEU A 42 -3.01 -9.62 -4.03
C LEU A 42 -3.34 -9.23 -2.58
N LEU A 43 -3.84 -10.15 -1.75
CA LEU A 43 -4.12 -9.90 -0.34
C LEU A 43 -2.85 -9.58 0.48
N ARG A 44 -1.71 -10.19 0.13
CA ARG A 44 -0.40 -9.86 0.72
C ARG A 44 0.03 -8.44 0.32
N ARG A 45 -0.23 -8.03 -0.93
CA ARG A 45 0.09 -6.70 -1.43
C ARG A 45 -0.80 -5.61 -0.85
N ALA A 46 -2.09 -5.90 -0.64
CA ALA A 46 -3.02 -5.02 0.09
C ALA A 46 -2.50 -4.71 1.51
N ARG A 47 -2.20 -5.75 2.30
CA ARG A 47 -1.65 -5.61 3.66
C ARG A 47 -0.35 -4.79 3.71
N GLN A 48 0.53 -4.94 2.71
CA GLN A 48 1.75 -4.13 2.59
C GLN A 48 1.43 -2.66 2.33
N ALA A 49 0.47 -2.35 1.46
CA ALA A 49 0.08 -0.98 1.15
C ALA A 49 -0.64 -0.31 2.33
N GLU A 50 -1.52 -1.03 3.05
CA GLU A 50 -2.15 -0.58 4.31
C GLU A 50 -1.10 -0.24 5.36
N THR A 51 -0.19 -1.18 5.63
CA THR A 51 0.95 -0.99 6.53
C THR A 51 1.76 0.25 6.14
N ALA A 52 2.13 0.36 4.87
CA ALA A 52 2.92 1.48 4.37
C ALA A 52 2.18 2.83 4.49
N SER A 53 0.85 2.86 4.39
CA SER A 53 0.06 4.08 4.55
C SER A 53 0.09 4.64 5.98
N HIS A 54 0.39 3.83 7.00
CA HIS A 54 0.47 4.26 8.40
C HIS A 54 1.91 4.49 8.91
N VAL A 55 2.94 4.22 8.09
CA VAL A 55 4.36 4.32 8.52
C VAL A 55 4.73 5.73 9.01
N ASN A 56 4.18 6.78 8.40
CA ASN A 56 4.45 8.15 8.83
C ASN A 56 3.93 8.42 10.25
N ASP A 57 2.78 7.87 10.60
CA ASP A 57 2.21 8.03 11.95
C ASP A 57 3.00 7.22 12.98
N TRP A 58 3.49 6.03 12.62
CA TRP A 58 4.40 5.27 13.48
C TRP A 58 5.72 6.01 13.75
N LEU A 59 6.27 6.69 12.75
CA LEU A 59 7.49 7.49 12.88
C LEU A 59 7.25 8.78 13.70
N LYS A 60 6.06 9.39 13.61
CA LYS A 60 5.65 10.52 14.47
C LYS A 60 5.37 10.07 15.90
N SER A 61 4.81 8.87 16.11
CA SER A 61 4.53 8.31 17.43
C SER A 61 5.80 7.71 18.06
N SER A 62 6.80 8.54 18.34
CA SER A 62 7.99 8.15 19.11
C SER A 62 7.60 7.82 20.56
N GLY A 63 7.14 6.59 20.77
CA GLY A 63 6.48 6.11 22.00
C GLY A 63 5.56 4.91 21.78
N ALA A 64 5.14 4.61 20.53
CA ALA A 64 4.41 3.39 20.20
C ALA A 64 5.32 2.15 20.33
N GLN A 65 5.23 1.48 21.47
CA GLN A 65 5.93 0.24 21.77
C GLN A 65 5.58 -0.83 20.72
N SER A 66 6.59 -1.45 20.10
CA SER A 66 6.39 -2.51 19.10
C SER A 66 5.47 -3.60 19.67
N PRO A 67 4.46 -4.07 18.91
CA PRO A 67 3.63 -5.19 19.36
C PRO A 67 4.50 -6.44 19.56
N LYS A 68 4.29 -7.12 20.69
CA LYS A 68 4.93 -8.40 21.04
C LYS A 68 4.33 -9.55 20.25
#